data_AF-A0A345BJR9-F1
#
_entry.id   AF-A0A345BJR9-F1
#
_cell.length_a   1.000
_cell.length_b   1.000
_cell.length_c   1.000
_cell.angle_alpha   90.00
_cell.angle_beta   90.00
_cell.angle_gamma   90.00
#
_symmetry.space_group_name_H-M   'P 1'
#
loop_
_entity.id
_entity.type
_entity.pdbx_description
1 polymer ?
#
loop_
_entity_poly.entity_id
_entity_poly.type
_entity_poly.pdbx_seq_one_letter_code
_entity_poly.pdbx_strand_id
1 'polypeptide(L)' 'AASISVSRHCRRGAVTASLDNLNFLKPLKENHSVCVETFVSGVHHKSMEVFVKVVGEDLTTGERYLAATGFTT' A
#
# COMPACT_ATOMS: atom_id res chain seq x y z
N ALA A 1 -6.26 1.30 2.31
CA ALA A 1 -5.70 2.18 1.25
C ALA A 1 -5.92 1.59 -0.15
N ALA A 2 -5.44 0.36 -0.45
CA ALA A 2 -5.53 -0.24 -1.78
C ALA A 2 -6.94 -0.23 -2.41
N SER A 3 -7.97 -0.65 -1.66
CA SER A 3 -9.38 -0.60 -2.11
C SER A 3 -9.85 0.79 -2.53
N ILE A 4 -9.30 1.87 -1.96
CA ILE A 4 -9.61 3.26 -2.37
C ILE A 4 -9.02 3.54 -3.76
N SER A 5 -7.77 3.13 -4.01
CA SER A 5 -7.15 3.25 -5.34
C SER A 5 -7.92 2.46 -6.40
N VAL A 6 -8.35 1.23 -6.06
CA VAL A 6 -9.20 0.40 -6.93
C VAL A 6 -10.55 1.07 -7.21
N SER A 7 -11.25 1.51 -6.16
CA SER A 7 -12.56 2.16 -6.29
C SER A 7 -12.50 3.45 -7.11
N ARG A 8 -11.41 4.23 -6.96
CA ARG A 8 -11.15 5.41 -7.79
C ARG A 8 -10.88 5.05 -9.25
N HIS A 9 -10.19 3.94 -9.51
CA HIS A 9 -9.88 3.47 -10.86
C HIS A 9 -11.14 2.94 -11.58
N CYS A 10 -11.88 2.00 -10.97
CA CYS A 10 -12.98 1.30 -11.64
C CYS A 10 -14.35 1.97 -11.49
N ARG A 11 -14.52 2.92 -10.55
CA ARG A 11 -15.79 3.60 -10.23
C ARG A 11 -16.95 2.65 -9.93
N ARG A 12 -16.64 1.48 -9.39
CA ARG A 12 -17.57 0.40 -9.04
C ARG A 12 -17.14 -0.25 -7.73
N GLY A 13 -18.01 -1.09 -7.16
CA GLY A 13 -17.65 -1.94 -6.03
C GLY A 13 -16.60 -2.97 -6.45
N ALA A 14 -15.60 -3.17 -5.60
CA ALA A 14 -14.57 -4.18 -5.76
C ALA A 14 -14.28 -4.83 -4.41
N VAL A 15 -13.78 -6.07 -4.44
CA VAL A 15 -13.41 -6.85 -3.26
C VAL A 15 -11.95 -7.24 -3.39
N THR A 16 -11.27 -7.39 -2.25
CA THR A 16 -9.92 -7.95 -2.24
C THR A 16 -10.00 -9.43 -2.61
N ALA A 17 -9.33 -9.81 -3.69
CA ALA A 17 -9.25 -11.18 -4.16
C ALA A 17 -8.04 -11.92 -3.55
N SER A 18 -6.87 -11.26 -3.51
CA SER A 18 -5.66 -11.84 -2.92
C SER A 18 -4.74 -10.79 -2.29
N LEU A 19 -3.95 -11.24 -1.32
CA LEU A 19 -2.78 -10.55 -0.79
C LEU A 19 -1.58 -11.39 -1.20
N ASP A 20 -0.74 -10.89 -2.11
CA ASP A 20 0.26 -11.74 -2.75
C ASP A 20 1.52 -11.84 -1.89
N ASN A 21 2.26 -10.74 -1.79
CA ASN A 21 3.47 -10.65 -0.95
C ASN A 21 3.51 -9.33 -0.21
N LEU A 22 3.83 -9.41 1.08
CA LEU A 22 4.14 -8.27 1.94
C LEU A 22 5.58 -8.42 2.43
N ASN A 23 6.44 -7.52 1.97
CA ASN A 23 7.86 -7.51 2.30
C ASN A 23 8.10 -6.50 3.41
N PHE A 24 8.44 -6.97 4.61
CA PHE A 24 8.85 -6.11 5.73
C PHE A 24 10.35 -5.85 5.66
N LEU A 25 10.73 -4.62 5.33
CA LEU A 25 12.12 -4.21 5.13
C LEU A 25 12.73 -3.59 6.40
N LYS A 26 11.92 -2.83 7.15
CA LYS A 26 12.32 -2.21 8.42
C LYS A 26 11.13 -2.22 9.39
N PRO A 27 11.37 -2.44 10.70
CA PRO A 27 10.31 -2.35 11.69
C PRO A 27 9.77 -0.91 11.78
N LEU A 28 8.45 -0.79 11.91
CA LEU A 28 7.82 0.48 12.28
C LEU A 28 7.97 0.67 13.79
N LYS A 29 8.67 1.73 14.20
CA LYS A 29 8.87 2.06 15.61
C LYS A 29 7.63 2.76 16.19
N GLU A 30 7.42 2.59 17.49
CA GLU A 30 6.41 3.35 18.24
C GLU A 30 6.69 4.86 18.13
N ASN A 31 5.63 5.68 18.17
CA ASN A 31 5.69 7.14 18.01
C ASN A 31 6.22 7.67 16.67
N HIS A 32 6.49 6.80 15.69
CA HIS A 32 6.72 7.22 14.32
C HIS A 32 5.40 7.26 13.55
N SER A 33 5.28 8.20 12.61
CA SER A 33 4.13 8.27 11.70
C SER A 33 4.24 7.23 10.59
N VAL A 34 3.09 6.88 10.01
CA VAL A 34 2.99 5.90 8.92
C VAL A 34 2.27 6.54 7.74
N CYS A 35 2.93 6.53 6.59
CA CYS A 35 2.35 6.93 5.31
C CYS A 35 2.17 5.69 4.43
N VAL A 36 0.93 5.44 4.00
CA VAL A 36 0.60 4.32 3.10
C VAL A 36 0.19 4.89 1.74
N GLU A 37 1.01 4.65 0.74
CA GLU A 37 0.77 5.06 -0.63
C GLU A 37 0.39 3.85 -1.47
N THR A 38 -0.73 3.95 -2.22
CA THR A 38 -1.22 2.85 -3.06
C THR A 38 -1.65 3.35 -4.42
N PHE A 39 -1.32 2.58 -5.46
CA PHE A 39 -1.78 2.84 -6.82
C PHE A 39 -1.97 1.52 -7.58
N VAL A 40 -2.88 1.53 -8.55
CA VAL A 40 -3.12 0.38 -9.44
C VAL A 40 -1.88 0.20 -10.32
N SER A 41 -1.16 -0.90 -10.15
CA SER A 41 0.05 -1.25 -10.90
C SER A 41 -0.26 -2.05 -12.16
N GLY A 42 -1.39 -2.77 -12.19
CA GLY A 42 -1.80 -3.57 -13.32
C GLY A 42 -3.32 -3.77 -13.40
N VAL A 43 -3.84 -3.98 -14.61
CA VAL A 43 -5.27 -4.21 -14.85
C VAL A 43 -5.42 -5.39 -15.81
N HIS A 44 -6.34 -6.29 -15.48
CA HIS A 44 -6.78 -7.40 -16.33
C HIS A 44 -8.29 -7.31 -16.54
N HIS A 45 -8.92 -8.37 -17.08
CA HIS A 45 -10.33 -8.35 -17.47
C HIS A 45 -11.31 -8.07 -16.31
N LYS A 46 -11.07 -8.67 -15.13
CA LYS A 46 -11.90 -8.48 -13.91
C LYS A 46 -11.07 -8.29 -12.63
N SER A 47 -9.76 -8.11 -12.76
CA SER A 47 -8.84 -7.96 -11.64
C SER A 47 -7.94 -6.75 -11.83
N MET A 48 -7.48 -6.17 -10.72
CA MET A 48 -6.58 -5.03 -10.69
C MET A 48 -5.51 -5.31 -9.65
N GLU A 49 -4.25 -5.29 -10.06
CA GLU A 49 -3.13 -5.38 -9.12
C GLU A 49 -2.84 -3.98 -8.57
N VAL A 50 -2.59 -3.90 -7.27
CA VAL A 50 -2.27 -2.68 -6.54
C VAL A 50 -0.93 -2.84 -5.85
N PHE A 51 -0.02 -1.92 -6.15
CA PHE A 51 1.19 -1.76 -5.38
C PHE A 51 0.93 -0.95 -4.11
N VAL A 52 1.51 -1.40 -2.99
CA VAL A 52 1.43 -0.78 -1.68
C VAL A 52 2.83 -0.44 -1.21
N LYS A 53 3.04 0.82 -0.82
CA LYS A 53 4.28 1.32 -0.22
C LYS A 53 3.97 1.89 1.16
N VAL A 54 4.68 1.39 2.17
CA VAL A 54 4.55 1.84 3.56
C VAL A 54 5.84 2.53 3.98
N VAL A 55 5.75 3.81 4.29
CA VAL A 55 6.86 4.64 4.74
C VAL A 55 6.64 5.01 6.20
N GLY A 56 7.61 4.69 7.05
CA GLY A 56 7.67 5.18 8.42
C GLY A 56 8.44 6.48 8.49
N GLU A 57 8.09 7.35 9.43
CA GLU A 57 8.76 8.64 9.62
C GLU A 57 8.80 9.05 11.09
N ASP A 58 9.98 9.37 11.59
CA ASP A 58 10.12 10.07 12.87
C ASP A 58 9.72 11.53 12.68
N LEU A 59 8.62 11.97 13.31
CA LEU A 59 8.12 13.33 13.15
C LEU A 59 8.97 14.38 13.87
N THR A 60 9.82 13.99 14.82
CA THR A 60 10.69 14.92 15.54
C THR A 60 11.96 15.24 14.73
N THR A 61 12.50 14.24 14.04
CA THR A 61 13.73 14.38 13.24
C THR A 61 13.47 14.55 11.74
N GLY A 62 12.30 14.13 11.25
CA GLY A 62 11.94 14.08 9.83
C GLY A 62 12.56 12.89 9.08
N GLU A 63 13.22 11.95 9.76
CA GLU A 63 13.84 10.80 9.10
C GLU A 63 12.77 9.83 8.58
N ARG A 64 12.78 9.59 7.26
CA ARG A 64 11.85 8.69 6.57
C ARG A 64 12.54 7.40 6.15
N TYR A 65 11.82 6.28 6.28
CA TYR A 65 12.33 4.98 5.86
C TYR A 65 11.22 4.11 5.25
N LEU A 66 11.61 3.31 4.25
CA LEU A 66 10.73 2.32 3.68
C LEU A 66 10.58 1.16 4.66
N ALA A 67 9.37 0.99 5.21
CA ALA A 67 9.09 -0.03 6.20
C ALA A 67 8.61 -1.32 5.55
N ALA A 68 7.69 -1.22 4.57
CA ALA A 68 7.18 -2.37 3.85
C ALA A 68 6.74 -2.02 2.42
N THR A 69 6.74 -3.04 1.57
CA THR A 69 6.10 -3.00 0.24
C THR A 69 5.22 -4.22 0.05
N GLY A 70 4.30 -4.16 -0.90
CA GLY A 70 3.58 -5.34 -1.30
C GLY A 70 2.65 -5.16 -2.48
N PHE A 71 2.06 -6.28 -2.89
CA PHE A 71 1.09 -6.37 -3.97
C PHE A 71 -0.18 -7.05 -3.49
N THR A 72 -1.32 -6.58 -3.99
CA THR A 72 -2.65 -7.12 -3.71
C THR A 72 -3.53 -6.99 -4.95
N THR A 73 -4.46 -7.93 -5.12
CA THR A 73 -5.43 -7.93 -6.21
C THR A 73 -6.85 -7.75 -5.68
#